data_AF-A0A1B7MFJ6-F1
#
_entry.id   AF-A0A1B7MFJ6-F1
#
_cell.length_a   1.000
_cell.length_b   1.000
_cell.length_c   1.000
_cell.angle_alpha   90.00
_cell.angle_beta   90.00
_cell.angle_gamma   90.00
#
_symmetry.space_group_name_H-M   'P 1'
#
loop_
_entity.id
_entity.type
_entity.pdbx_description
1 polymer ?
#
loop_
_entity_poly.entity_id
_entity_poly.type
_entity_poly.pdbx_seq_one_letter_code
_entity_poly.pdbx_strand_id
1 'polypeptide(L)'
;MITSYFGASWYGLPPRNYLIASYFTLYPTSVGSVHIKVGDNGKEALDITTGYLDDASDIVPLNFAYKKTREIFRRMPSYRGEASTRHPRFPQGSAAACGEASGPVNLNAPDIIYTAEDDEAIDNFHRDNAQSTWHSLGTCAMKQEADQGVVDARLNLYGVTNLKVADMSIVPLNVGTNTNSVALLIGEKAAMIIAEDLGIDCTECPSWWENAPAGLSNVSSG
;
A
#
# COMPACT_ATOMS: atom_id res chain seq x y z
N MET A 1 1.17 8.22 -0.94
CA MET A 1 0.71 6.90 -1.42
C MET A 1 1.64 5.85 -0.85
N ILE A 2 1.17 4.68 -0.42
CA ILE A 2 2.05 3.63 0.14
C ILE A 2 3.01 3.12 -0.95
N THR A 3 4.32 3.15 -0.65
CA THR A 3 5.37 2.58 -1.50
C THR A 3 5.77 1.20 -0.98
N SER A 4 6.02 0.27 -1.89
CA SER A 4 6.30 -1.13 -1.60
C SER A 4 7.33 -1.74 -2.50
N TYR A 5 7.83 -2.90 -2.06
CA TYR A 5 8.48 -3.87 -2.91
C TYR A 5 7.64 -5.16 -2.97
N PHE A 6 7.19 -5.55 -4.17
CA PHE A 6 6.47 -6.80 -4.43
C PHE A 6 7.29 -7.85 -5.20
N GLY A 7 8.59 -7.64 -5.36
CA GLY A 7 9.37 -8.41 -6.32
C GLY A 7 9.19 -7.85 -7.73
N ALA A 8 10.29 -7.66 -8.45
CA ALA A 8 10.23 -7.36 -9.88
C ALA A 8 9.57 -8.52 -10.63
N SER A 9 8.96 -8.23 -11.78
CA SER A 9 8.22 -9.18 -12.64
C SER A 9 8.90 -10.56 -12.74
N TRP A 10 8.13 -11.65 -12.50
CA TRP A 10 8.59 -13.04 -12.40
C TRP A 10 9.34 -13.58 -13.64
N TYR A 11 9.25 -12.88 -14.77
CA TYR A 11 9.93 -13.25 -16.01
C TYR A 11 11.44 -13.34 -15.83
N GLY A 12 12.04 -14.47 -16.21
CA GLY A 12 13.48 -14.67 -16.21
C GLY A 12 14.05 -15.35 -14.96
N LEU A 13 13.22 -15.73 -13.97
CA LEU A 13 13.66 -16.64 -12.91
C LEU A 13 13.67 -18.10 -13.40
N PRO A 14 14.67 -18.90 -13.01
CA PRO A 14 14.69 -20.32 -13.35
C PRO A 14 13.51 -21.05 -12.69
N PRO A 15 13.01 -22.15 -13.28
CA PRO A 15 11.87 -22.89 -12.75
C PRO A 15 12.22 -23.56 -11.41
N ARG A 16 11.78 -22.95 -10.31
CA ARG A 16 11.99 -23.38 -8.92
C ARG A 16 10.84 -22.87 -8.05
N ASN A 17 10.80 -23.33 -6.80
CA ASN A 17 9.90 -22.76 -5.78
C ASN A 17 10.54 -21.56 -5.12
N TYR A 18 9.77 -20.48 -4.96
CA TYR A 18 10.24 -19.23 -4.35
C TYR A 18 9.32 -18.80 -3.21
N LEU A 19 9.90 -18.11 -2.25
CA LEU A 19 9.21 -17.32 -1.25
C LEU A 19 9.65 -15.87 -1.42
N ILE A 20 8.73 -14.93 -1.31
CA ILE A 20 9.03 -13.50 -1.44
C ILE A 20 8.60 -12.80 -0.15
N ALA A 21 9.49 -11.94 0.34
CA ALA A 21 9.16 -10.98 1.37
C ALA A 21 8.48 -9.79 0.68
N SER A 22 7.21 -9.56 1.01
CA SER A 22 6.51 -8.32 0.66
C SER A 22 6.52 -7.39 1.86
N TYR A 23 6.91 -6.14 1.64
CA TYR A 23 6.92 -5.11 2.66
C TYR A 23 6.66 -3.74 2.01
N PHE A 24 6.11 -2.83 2.81
CA PHE A 24 5.70 -1.51 2.36
C PHE A 24 5.68 -0.51 3.53
N THR A 25 5.83 0.78 3.21
CA THR A 25 5.79 1.86 4.19
C THR A 25 4.36 2.10 4.66
N LEU A 26 4.08 2.01 5.96
CA LEU A 26 2.71 2.22 6.47
C LEU A 26 2.28 3.70 6.40
N TYR A 27 3.19 4.61 6.77
CA TYR A 27 2.93 6.05 6.84
C TYR A 27 4.06 6.83 6.14
N PRO A 28 4.16 6.75 4.79
CA PRO A 28 5.12 7.53 4.04
C PRO A 28 4.87 9.02 4.19
N THR A 29 5.95 9.78 4.26
CA THR A 29 5.97 11.24 4.20
C THR A 29 5.73 11.73 2.78
N SER A 30 6.20 11.00 1.76
CA SER A 30 6.08 11.43 0.38
C SER A 30 4.62 11.45 -0.11
N VAL A 31 4.30 12.48 -0.89
CA VAL A 31 2.96 12.75 -1.44
C VAL A 31 3.01 12.91 -2.95
N GLY A 32 1.92 12.54 -3.61
CA GLY A 32 1.76 12.67 -5.06
C GLY A 32 0.51 13.48 -5.41
N SER A 33 0.23 13.62 -6.69
CA SER A 33 -0.93 14.34 -7.21
C SER A 33 -1.45 13.72 -8.49
N VAL A 34 -2.72 13.99 -8.80
CA VAL A 34 -3.34 13.65 -10.08
C VAL A 34 -4.25 14.79 -10.51
N HIS A 35 -4.07 15.25 -11.75
CA HIS A 35 -4.88 16.30 -12.35
C HIS A 35 -5.26 15.92 -13.78
N ILE A 36 -6.45 16.34 -14.21
CA ILE A 36 -6.82 16.27 -15.62
C ILE A 36 -6.01 17.31 -16.42
N LYS A 37 -5.62 16.97 -17.64
CA LYS A 37 -5.06 17.91 -18.62
C LYS A 37 -5.61 17.63 -20.01
N VAL A 38 -5.65 18.66 -20.85
CA VAL A 38 -5.94 18.49 -22.28
C VAL A 38 -4.60 18.33 -22.99
N GLY A 39 -4.39 17.18 -23.63
CA GLY A 39 -3.16 16.91 -24.39
C GLY A 39 -3.13 17.68 -25.71
N ASP A 40 -1.96 17.73 -26.34
CA ASP A 40 -1.74 18.45 -27.61
C ASP A 40 -2.61 17.94 -28.77
N ASN A 41 -3.13 16.72 -28.65
CA ASN A 41 -4.08 16.11 -29.58
C ASN A 41 -5.56 16.47 -29.30
N GLY A 42 -5.81 17.40 -28.37
CA GLY A 42 -7.14 17.80 -27.92
C GLY A 42 -7.89 16.76 -27.10
N LYS A 43 -7.23 15.64 -26.73
CA LYS A 43 -7.84 14.59 -25.91
C LYS A 43 -7.51 14.77 -24.44
N GLU A 44 -8.43 14.32 -23.59
CA GLU A 44 -8.18 14.22 -22.15
C GLU A 44 -6.98 13.31 -21.89
N ALA A 45 -6.11 13.78 -21.01
CA ALA A 45 -4.98 13.04 -20.48
C ALA A 45 -4.91 13.27 -18.97
N LEU A 46 -4.18 12.39 -18.27
CA LEU A 46 -3.92 12.53 -16.85
C LEU A 46 -2.50 13.03 -16.65
N ASP A 47 -2.36 13.99 -15.75
CA ASP A 47 -1.09 14.41 -15.18
C ASP A 47 -0.94 13.75 -13.82
N ILE A 48 -0.01 12.80 -13.71
CA ILE A 48 0.15 11.97 -12.52
C ILE A 48 1.57 12.13 -11.98
N THR A 49 1.66 12.53 -10.72
CA THR A 49 2.89 12.49 -9.94
C THR A 49 2.72 11.46 -8.84
N THR A 50 3.51 10.38 -8.85
CA THR A 50 3.40 9.32 -7.83
C THR A 50 3.98 9.76 -6.49
N GLY A 51 5.08 10.52 -6.53
CA GLY A 51 5.84 10.97 -5.38
C GLY A 51 6.47 9.82 -4.58
N TYR A 52 6.84 8.71 -5.21
CA TYR A 52 7.45 7.59 -4.48
C TYR A 52 8.89 7.93 -4.08
N LEU A 53 9.17 7.86 -2.77
CA LEU A 53 10.51 8.04 -2.20
C LEU A 53 11.14 9.42 -2.48
N ASP A 54 10.30 10.44 -2.70
CA ASP A 54 10.72 11.83 -2.83
C ASP A 54 11.31 12.33 -1.50
N ASP A 55 10.75 11.89 -0.37
CA ASP A 55 11.32 12.09 0.96
C ASP A 55 12.22 10.92 1.35
N ALA A 56 13.48 11.21 1.69
CA ALA A 56 14.47 10.20 2.05
C ALA A 56 14.11 9.41 3.32
N SER A 57 13.26 9.94 4.20
CA SER A 57 12.80 9.24 5.41
C SER A 57 11.99 7.99 5.09
N ASP A 58 11.36 7.91 3.91
CA ASP A 58 10.55 6.76 3.50
C ASP A 58 11.40 5.52 3.17
N ILE A 59 12.69 5.69 2.88
CA ILE A 59 13.60 4.57 2.60
C ILE A 59 14.07 3.87 3.87
N VAL A 60 14.24 4.60 4.97
CA VAL A 60 14.72 4.06 6.25
C VAL A 60 13.94 2.82 6.71
N PRO A 61 12.59 2.82 6.76
CA PRO A 61 11.83 1.63 7.13
C PRO A 61 11.92 0.51 6.10
N LEU A 62 12.08 0.82 4.80
CA LEU A 62 12.27 -0.19 3.75
C LEU A 62 13.60 -0.91 3.90
N ASN A 63 14.69 -0.19 4.19
CA ASN A 63 16.00 -0.78 4.47
C ASN A 63 15.95 -1.71 5.68
N PHE A 64 15.30 -1.27 6.76
CA PHE A 64 15.08 -2.13 7.92
C PHE A 64 14.30 -3.39 7.54
N ALA A 65 13.20 -3.25 6.80
CA ALA A 65 12.37 -4.37 6.38
C ALA A 65 13.14 -5.35 5.49
N TYR A 66 13.93 -4.86 4.52
CA TYR A 66 14.78 -5.70 3.67
C TYR A 66 15.76 -6.52 4.51
N LYS A 67 16.56 -5.87 5.37
CA LYS A 67 17.55 -6.56 6.21
C LYS A 67 16.87 -7.55 7.16
N LYS A 68 15.76 -7.16 7.80
CA LYS A 68 15.06 -8.00 8.78
C LYS A 68 14.40 -9.20 8.14
N THR A 69 13.72 -9.03 7.01
CA THR A 69 13.07 -10.13 6.30
C THR A 69 14.09 -11.12 5.74
N ARG A 70 15.25 -10.63 5.27
CA ARG A 70 16.36 -11.48 4.85
C ARG A 70 16.87 -12.36 5.99
N GLU A 71 17.01 -11.83 7.21
CA GLU A 71 17.41 -12.62 8.38
C GLU A 71 16.35 -13.63 8.83
N ILE A 72 15.07 -13.30 8.71
CA ILE A 72 13.97 -14.25 8.93
C ILE A 72 14.09 -15.39 7.93
N PHE A 73 14.20 -15.07 6.64
CA PHE A 73 14.25 -16.06 5.57
C PHE A 73 15.47 -16.98 5.70
N ARG A 74 16.67 -16.44 6.01
CA ARG A 74 17.89 -17.23 6.24
C ARG A 74 17.74 -18.31 7.31
N ARG A 75 16.80 -18.16 8.24
CA ARG A 75 16.53 -19.10 9.34
C ARG A 75 15.32 -20.00 9.11
N MET A 76 14.60 -19.83 7.99
CA MET A 76 13.47 -20.69 7.65
C MET A 76 13.94 -22.06 7.14
N PRO A 77 13.31 -23.18 7.56
CA PRO A 77 13.67 -24.53 7.08
C PRO A 77 13.66 -24.69 5.54
N SER A 78 12.85 -23.89 4.85
CA SER A 78 12.73 -23.84 3.39
C SER A 78 13.86 -23.06 2.69
N TYR A 79 14.73 -22.34 3.42
CA TYR A 79 15.76 -21.50 2.85
C TYR A 79 16.79 -22.31 2.04
N ARG A 80 17.01 -21.90 0.78
CA ARG A 80 18.00 -22.51 -0.12
C ARG A 80 18.90 -21.48 -0.81
N GLY A 81 18.93 -20.26 -0.28
CA GLY A 81 19.67 -19.15 -0.87
C GLY A 81 18.75 -18.10 -1.49
N GLU A 82 19.36 -17.20 -2.22
CA GLU A 82 18.78 -15.94 -2.67
C GLU A 82 18.93 -15.78 -4.18
N ALA A 83 17.86 -15.36 -4.85
CA ALA A 83 17.90 -15.05 -6.27
C ALA A 83 18.60 -13.70 -6.49
N SER A 84 19.90 -13.71 -6.74
CA SER A 84 20.72 -12.49 -6.86
C SER A 84 20.19 -11.46 -7.86
N THR A 85 19.50 -11.88 -8.92
CA THR A 85 18.84 -11.00 -9.90
C THR A 85 17.67 -10.20 -9.34
N ARG A 86 17.18 -10.55 -8.14
CA ARG A 86 16.03 -9.93 -7.45
C ARG A 86 16.42 -9.32 -6.10
N HIS A 87 17.71 -9.06 -5.91
CA HIS A 87 18.26 -8.46 -4.72
C HIS A 87 19.10 -7.21 -5.08
N PRO A 88 19.44 -6.38 -4.10
CA PRO A 88 20.40 -5.29 -4.26
C PRO A 88 21.71 -5.75 -4.89
N ARG A 89 22.30 -4.89 -5.72
CA ARG A 89 23.59 -5.14 -6.37
C ARG A 89 24.72 -4.82 -5.42
N PHE A 90 24.96 -5.72 -4.47
CA PHE A 90 26.03 -5.57 -3.48
C PHE A 90 27.42 -5.52 -4.13
N PRO A 91 28.37 -4.74 -3.57
CA PRO A 91 29.75 -4.69 -4.03
C PRO A 91 30.43 -6.08 -4.05
N GLN A 92 31.38 -6.26 -4.97
CA GLN A 92 32.14 -7.50 -5.06
C GLN A 92 32.88 -7.78 -3.75
N GLY A 93 32.72 -8.99 -3.20
CA GLY A 93 33.35 -9.39 -1.94
C GLY A 93 32.63 -8.94 -0.68
N SER A 94 31.50 -8.24 -0.80
CA SER A 94 30.64 -7.90 0.34
C SER A 94 30.17 -9.16 1.08
N ALA A 95 30.15 -9.08 2.42
CA ALA A 95 29.53 -10.11 3.27
C ALA A 95 28.01 -10.20 3.07
N ALA A 96 27.40 -9.16 2.49
CA ALA A 96 25.99 -9.10 2.15
C ALA A 96 25.68 -9.67 0.75
N ALA A 97 26.66 -10.17 0.00
CA ALA A 97 26.43 -10.72 -1.33
C ALA A 97 25.44 -11.90 -1.31
N CYS A 98 24.51 -11.91 -2.27
CA CYS A 98 23.53 -12.98 -2.42
C CYS A 98 24.15 -14.25 -3.00
N GLY A 99 23.62 -15.41 -2.62
CA GLY A 99 24.08 -16.69 -3.14
C GLY A 99 23.18 -17.87 -2.80
N GLU A 100 23.49 -19.00 -3.41
CA GLU A 100 22.86 -20.29 -3.12
C GLU A 100 23.28 -20.80 -1.73
N ALA A 101 22.41 -21.55 -1.07
CA ALA A 101 22.69 -22.16 0.23
C ALA A 101 22.16 -23.59 0.29
N SER A 102 22.88 -24.48 0.97
CA SER A 102 22.45 -25.87 1.17
C SER A 102 21.28 -26.00 2.16
N GLY A 103 21.04 -24.97 2.99
CA GLY A 103 19.99 -24.94 4.00
C GLY A 103 20.02 -23.66 4.84
N PRO A 104 19.16 -23.54 5.85
CA PRO A 104 19.14 -22.39 6.76
C PRO A 104 20.38 -22.29 7.63
N VAL A 105 20.65 -21.07 8.10
CA VAL A 105 21.61 -20.84 9.19
C VAL A 105 20.98 -21.17 10.55
N ASN A 106 21.81 -21.40 11.56
CA ASN A 106 21.33 -21.59 12.93
C ASN A 106 20.55 -20.35 13.42
N LEU A 107 19.53 -20.54 14.27
CA LEU A 107 18.73 -19.45 14.84
C LEU A 107 19.61 -18.37 15.51
N ASN A 108 20.69 -18.79 16.17
CA ASN A 108 21.63 -17.92 16.88
C ASN A 108 22.85 -17.51 16.04
N ALA A 109 22.86 -17.80 14.74
CA ALA A 109 23.92 -17.32 13.85
C ALA A 109 23.95 -15.78 13.86
N PRO A 110 25.14 -15.16 13.73
CA PRO A 110 25.24 -13.71 13.60
C PRO A 110 24.49 -13.24 12.35
N ASP A 111 23.90 -12.05 12.45
CA ASP A 111 23.26 -11.38 11.32
C ASP A 111 24.30 -10.97 10.28
N ILE A 112 23.85 -10.78 9.04
CA ILE A 112 24.68 -10.24 7.95
C ILE A 112 25.20 -8.85 8.36
N ILE A 113 26.49 -8.65 8.15
CA ILE A 113 27.13 -7.34 8.32
C ILE A 113 26.97 -6.57 7.00
N TYR A 114 26.45 -5.36 7.09
CA TYR A 114 26.28 -4.43 5.97
C TYR A 114 27.23 -3.25 6.14
N THR A 115 27.93 -2.88 5.07
CA THR A 115 28.73 -1.64 5.01
C THR A 115 27.88 -0.46 4.52
N ALA A 116 28.47 0.74 4.48
CA ALA A 116 27.79 1.91 3.91
C ALA A 116 27.49 1.74 2.42
N GLU A 117 28.39 1.07 1.68
CA GLU A 117 28.20 0.77 0.25
C GLU A 117 27.12 -0.29 0.03
N ASP A 118 26.94 -1.24 0.96
CA ASP A 118 25.81 -2.17 0.93
C ASP A 118 24.48 -1.45 1.16
N ASP A 119 24.47 -0.47 2.08
CA ASP A 119 23.28 0.33 2.37
C ASP A 119 22.90 1.21 1.18
N GLU A 120 23.88 1.81 0.49
CA GLU A 120 23.64 2.52 -0.77
C GLU A 120 23.10 1.59 -1.86
N ALA A 121 23.59 0.34 -1.95
CA ALA A 121 23.06 -0.64 -2.89
C ALA A 121 21.60 -0.99 -2.58
N ILE A 122 21.22 -1.07 -1.30
CA ILE A 122 19.84 -1.32 -0.86
C ILE A 122 18.95 -0.10 -1.16
N ASP A 123 19.42 1.13 -0.93
CA ASP A 123 18.70 2.36 -1.25
C ASP A 123 18.37 2.44 -2.75
N ASN A 124 19.38 2.24 -3.59
CA ASN A 124 19.23 2.24 -5.04
C ASN A 124 18.26 1.14 -5.50
N PHE A 125 18.34 -0.04 -4.89
CA PHE A 125 17.41 -1.11 -5.16
C PHE A 125 15.96 -0.72 -4.87
N HIS A 126 15.68 -0.05 -3.74
CA HIS A 126 14.33 0.44 -3.45
C HIS A 126 13.87 1.50 -4.45
N ARG A 127 14.74 2.45 -4.84
CA ARG A 127 14.41 3.49 -5.84
C ARG A 127 14.09 2.89 -7.21
N ASP A 128 14.85 1.89 -7.63
CA ASP A 128 14.67 1.22 -8.92
C ASP A 128 13.42 0.31 -8.96
N ASN A 129 12.93 -0.13 -7.80
CA ASN A 129 11.89 -1.17 -7.70
C ASN A 129 10.65 -0.72 -6.91
N ALA A 130 10.55 0.55 -6.54
CA ALA A 130 9.41 1.10 -5.81
C ALA A 130 8.10 0.93 -6.62
N GLN A 131 7.08 0.36 -5.98
CA GLN A 131 5.79 0.08 -6.60
C GLN A 131 4.61 0.44 -5.68
N SER A 132 3.45 0.61 -6.30
CA SER A 132 2.17 0.76 -5.59
C SER A 132 1.77 -0.53 -4.89
N THR A 133 1.17 -0.41 -3.70
CA THR A 133 0.37 -1.48 -3.07
C THR A 133 -1.10 -1.42 -3.45
N TRP A 134 -1.48 -0.58 -4.41
CA TRP A 134 -2.88 -0.28 -4.75
C TRP A 134 -3.69 0.34 -3.59
N HIS A 135 -3.01 0.87 -2.58
CA HIS A 135 -3.61 1.57 -1.43
C HIS A 135 -3.70 3.09 -1.67
N SER A 136 -4.21 3.49 -2.83
CA SER A 136 -4.37 4.90 -3.20
C SER A 136 -5.46 5.58 -2.37
N LEU A 137 -5.19 6.78 -1.84
CA LEU A 137 -6.09 7.52 -0.96
C LEU A 137 -5.76 9.02 -0.91
N GLY A 138 -6.69 9.82 -0.38
CA GLY A 138 -6.45 11.20 0.05
C GLY A 138 -6.55 12.32 -0.99
N THR A 139 -6.99 12.04 -2.22
CA THR A 139 -7.11 13.07 -3.28
C THR A 139 -8.29 14.04 -3.08
N CYS A 140 -9.25 13.69 -2.24
CA CYS A 140 -10.42 14.50 -1.88
C CYS A 140 -10.53 14.63 -0.35
N ALA A 141 -9.43 14.97 0.32
CA ALA A 141 -9.28 14.86 1.76
C ALA A 141 -10.41 15.50 2.59
N MET A 142 -10.93 14.76 3.57
CA MET A 142 -11.87 15.23 4.58
C MET A 142 -11.14 16.05 5.65
N LYS A 143 -11.09 17.36 5.46
CA LYS A 143 -10.45 18.36 6.33
C LYS A 143 -11.25 19.67 6.31
N GLN A 144 -10.85 20.64 7.13
CA GLN A 144 -11.39 21.99 7.00
C GLN A 144 -11.02 22.56 5.61
N GLU A 145 -11.92 23.31 5.00
CA GLU A 145 -11.68 23.95 3.69
C GLU A 145 -10.45 24.87 3.74
N ALA A 146 -10.24 25.57 4.88
CA ALA A 146 -9.06 26.41 5.12
C ALA A 146 -7.73 25.64 5.08
N ASP A 147 -7.75 24.34 5.39
CA ASP A 147 -6.60 23.44 5.34
C ASP A 147 -6.56 22.63 4.02
N GLN A 148 -7.14 23.19 2.95
CA GLN A 148 -7.27 22.56 1.63
C GLN A 148 -8.09 21.25 1.64
N GLY A 149 -9.04 21.12 2.56
CA GLY A 149 -10.02 20.05 2.55
C GLY A 149 -10.97 20.14 1.35
N VAL A 150 -11.40 18.99 0.84
CA VAL A 150 -12.34 18.89 -0.29
C VAL A 150 -13.74 18.57 0.20
N VAL A 151 -13.87 17.77 1.27
CA VAL A 151 -15.16 17.44 1.87
C VAL A 151 -15.22 17.76 3.36
N ASP A 152 -16.41 18.07 3.85
CA ASP A 152 -16.68 18.27 5.27
C ASP A 152 -16.81 16.93 6.05
N ALA A 153 -17.04 17.01 7.36
CA ALA A 153 -17.19 15.83 8.23
C ALA A 153 -18.44 14.97 7.93
N ARG A 154 -19.38 15.48 7.11
CA ARG A 154 -20.55 14.75 6.58
C ARG A 154 -20.36 14.35 5.12
N LEU A 155 -19.12 14.38 4.63
CA LEU A 155 -18.70 13.99 3.29
C LEU A 155 -19.23 14.90 2.17
N ASN A 156 -19.79 16.07 2.50
CA ASN A 156 -20.29 17.00 1.50
C ASN A 156 -19.12 17.70 0.79
N LEU A 157 -19.18 17.79 -0.54
CA LEU A 157 -18.24 18.59 -1.30
C LEU A 157 -18.45 20.08 -1.01
N TYR A 158 -17.40 20.79 -0.62
CA TYR A 158 -17.50 22.24 -0.37
C TYR A 158 -18.00 22.98 -1.62
N GLY A 159 -18.89 23.95 -1.42
CA GLY A 159 -19.48 24.76 -2.50
C GLY A 159 -20.55 24.08 -3.36
N VAL A 160 -20.89 22.81 -3.11
CA VAL A 160 -21.90 22.07 -3.88
C VAL A 160 -22.94 21.43 -2.97
N THR A 161 -24.21 21.60 -3.30
CA THR A 161 -25.32 20.96 -2.57
C THR A 161 -25.65 19.59 -3.14
N ASN A 162 -26.06 18.64 -2.30
CA ASN A 162 -26.51 17.29 -2.68
C ASN A 162 -25.44 16.46 -3.41
N LEU A 163 -24.16 16.70 -3.14
CA LEU A 163 -23.04 15.90 -3.65
C LEU A 163 -22.11 15.50 -2.51
N LYS A 164 -21.81 14.20 -2.42
CA LYS A 164 -20.88 13.63 -1.43
C LYS A 164 -19.80 12.79 -2.13
N VAL A 165 -18.64 12.68 -1.50
CA VAL A 165 -17.56 11.78 -1.92
C VAL A 165 -17.39 10.70 -0.85
N ALA A 166 -17.40 9.42 -1.24
CA ALA A 166 -17.47 8.29 -0.30
C ALA A 166 -16.59 7.12 -0.75
N ASP A 167 -15.29 7.35 -0.85
CA ASP A 167 -14.28 6.32 -1.13
C ASP A 167 -12.93 6.68 -0.47
N MET A 168 -11.86 5.94 -0.76
CA MET A 168 -10.54 6.18 -0.17
C MET A 168 -9.97 7.59 -0.44
N SER A 169 -10.48 8.34 -1.42
CA SER A 169 -10.06 9.72 -1.68
C SER A 169 -10.29 10.66 -0.50
N ILE A 170 -11.27 10.38 0.37
CA ILE A 170 -11.57 11.26 1.52
C ILE A 170 -10.59 11.13 2.68
N VAL A 171 -9.73 10.10 2.69
CA VAL A 171 -8.88 9.77 3.83
C VAL A 171 -7.79 10.83 4.01
N PRO A 172 -7.81 11.64 5.10
CA PRO A 172 -6.99 12.84 5.21
C PRO A 172 -5.51 12.57 5.56
N LEU A 173 -5.23 11.40 6.13
CA LEU A 173 -3.92 10.88 6.52
C LEU A 173 -3.92 9.37 6.36
N ASN A 174 -2.76 8.78 6.10
CA ASN A 174 -2.65 7.36 5.79
C ASN A 174 -3.12 6.43 6.92
N VAL A 175 -3.36 5.16 6.60
CA VAL A 175 -3.82 4.10 7.50
C VAL A 175 -2.90 2.89 7.38
N GLY A 176 -2.45 2.36 8.52
CA GLY A 176 -1.51 1.24 8.57
C GLY A 176 -2.13 -0.14 8.30
N THR A 177 -2.84 -0.30 7.18
CA THR A 177 -3.52 -1.54 6.80
C THR A 177 -3.63 -1.67 5.28
N ASN A 178 -3.88 -2.89 4.80
CA ASN A 178 -4.48 -3.08 3.49
C ASN A 178 -5.86 -2.40 3.47
N THR A 179 -6.11 -1.58 2.44
CA THR A 179 -7.16 -0.55 2.50
C THR A 179 -8.57 -1.03 2.19
N ASN A 180 -8.76 -2.31 1.85
CA ASN A 180 -10.09 -2.84 1.57
C ASN A 180 -11.05 -2.70 2.76
N SER A 181 -10.57 -2.99 3.98
CA SER A 181 -11.37 -2.84 5.20
C SER A 181 -11.77 -1.38 5.45
N VAL A 182 -10.88 -0.43 5.14
CA VAL A 182 -11.12 1.00 5.30
C VAL A 182 -12.10 1.51 4.25
N ALA A 183 -11.99 1.05 3.00
CA ALA A 183 -12.94 1.39 1.94
C ALA A 183 -14.37 0.94 2.29
N LEU A 184 -14.51 -0.29 2.80
CA LEU A 184 -15.80 -0.80 3.30
C LEU A 184 -16.34 0.03 4.47
N LEU A 185 -15.48 0.36 5.45
CA LEU A 185 -15.86 1.20 6.59
C LEU A 185 -16.32 2.60 6.17
N ILE A 186 -15.67 3.21 5.17
CA ILE A 186 -16.10 4.49 4.60
C ILE A 186 -17.47 4.34 3.95
N GLY A 187 -17.70 3.27 3.18
CA GLY A 187 -18.98 2.97 2.55
C GLY A 187 -20.12 2.83 3.58
N GLU A 188 -19.90 2.05 4.64
CA GLU A 188 -20.87 1.89 5.74
C GLU A 188 -21.18 3.24 6.41
N LYS A 189 -20.14 4.02 6.72
CA LYS A 189 -20.33 5.32 7.36
C LYS A 189 -21.05 6.32 6.44
N ALA A 190 -20.74 6.30 5.15
CA ALA A 190 -21.41 7.14 4.17
C ALA A 190 -22.89 6.76 4.02
N ALA A 191 -23.21 5.47 4.00
CA ALA A 191 -24.59 4.98 3.97
C ALA A 191 -25.41 5.49 5.17
N MET A 192 -24.84 5.43 6.38
CA MET A 192 -25.48 5.99 7.59
C MET A 192 -25.70 7.50 7.49
N ILE A 193 -24.71 8.26 7.01
CA ILE A 193 -24.81 9.73 6.85
C ILE A 193 -25.92 10.08 5.85
N ILE A 194 -25.97 9.38 4.72
CA ILE A 194 -26.98 9.61 3.67
C ILE A 194 -28.37 9.23 4.19
N ALA A 195 -28.50 8.10 4.91
CA ALA A 195 -29.76 7.70 5.51
C ALA A 195 -30.26 8.75 6.50
N GLU A 196 -29.40 9.25 7.39
CA GLU A 196 -29.72 10.33 8.32
C GLU A 196 -30.18 11.60 7.59
N ASP A 197 -29.46 12.04 6.55
CA ASP A 197 -29.80 13.22 5.74
C ASP A 197 -31.18 13.07 5.05
N LEU A 198 -31.58 11.84 4.72
CA LEU A 198 -32.86 11.51 4.10
C LEU A 198 -33.97 11.14 5.11
N GLY A 199 -33.68 11.10 6.41
CA GLY A 199 -34.62 10.66 7.44
C GLY A 199 -34.97 9.17 7.36
N ILE A 200 -34.07 8.33 6.83
CA ILE A 200 -34.19 6.87 6.79
C ILE A 200 -33.63 6.30 8.09
N ASP A 201 -34.43 5.50 8.79
CA ASP A 201 -33.99 4.77 9.98
C ASP A 201 -33.25 3.50 9.57
N CYS A 202 -31.96 3.42 9.90
CA CYS A 202 -31.11 2.24 9.68
C CYS A 202 -30.94 1.37 10.92
N THR A 203 -31.66 1.64 12.02
CA THR A 203 -31.59 0.82 13.24
C THR A 203 -32.45 -0.43 13.16
N GLU A 204 -33.43 -0.45 12.27
CA GLU A 204 -34.27 -1.61 11.98
C GLU A 204 -33.93 -2.21 10.62
N CYS A 205 -33.87 -3.54 10.58
CA CYS A 205 -33.74 -4.28 9.34
C CYS A 205 -35.01 -4.04 8.51
N PRO A 206 -34.93 -3.49 7.28
CA PRO A 206 -36.13 -3.25 6.51
C PRO A 206 -36.87 -4.55 6.23
N SER A 207 -38.20 -4.54 6.30
CA SER A 207 -39.03 -5.73 6.07
C SER A 207 -38.81 -6.37 4.69
N TRP A 208 -38.31 -5.61 3.70
CA TRP A 208 -37.95 -6.15 2.39
C TRP A 208 -36.66 -6.98 2.40
N TRP A 209 -35.74 -6.74 3.35
CA TRP A 209 -34.52 -7.54 3.52
C TRP A 209 -34.82 -8.91 4.13
N GLU A 210 -35.75 -8.97 5.09
CA GLU A 210 -36.24 -10.23 5.66
C GLU A 210 -36.94 -11.11 4.61
N ASN A 211 -37.54 -10.48 3.59
CA ASN A 211 -38.22 -11.15 2.49
C ASN A 211 -37.34 -11.34 1.24
N ALA A 212 -36.03 -11.06 1.33
CA ALA A 212 -35.10 -11.25 0.21
C ALA A 212 -34.99 -12.75 -0.15
N PRO A 213 -34.91 -13.11 -1.45
CA PRO A 213 -34.75 -14.50 -1.88
C PRO A 213 -33.54 -15.15 -1.19
N ALA A 214 -33.73 -16.39 -0.71
CA ALA A 214 -32.70 -17.19 -0.04
C ALA A 214 -31.45 -17.31 -0.92
N GLY A 215 -30.46 -16.47 -0.64
CA GLY A 215 -29.28 -16.26 -1.49
C GLY A 215 -28.55 -14.95 -1.20
N LEU A 216 -29.27 -13.95 -0.66
CA LEU A 216 -28.68 -12.66 -0.22
C LEU A 216 -28.61 -12.49 1.31
N SER A 217 -29.34 -13.31 2.09
CA SER A 217 -29.54 -13.15 3.54
C SER A 217 -28.52 -13.85 4.45
N ASN A 218 -27.59 -14.67 3.91
CA ASN A 218 -26.71 -15.55 4.72
C ASN A 218 -25.37 -14.91 5.14
N VAL A 219 -25.38 -13.69 5.70
CA VAL A 219 -24.16 -13.11 6.32
C VAL A 219 -24.39 -12.64 7.77
N SER A 220 -25.56 -12.86 8.36
CA SER A 220 -25.82 -12.46 9.76
C SER A 220 -26.09 -13.67 10.67
N SER A 221 -25.02 -14.37 11.04
CA SER A 221 -24.91 -15.13 12.31
C SER A 221 -23.55 -15.85 12.37
N GLY A 222 -22.54 -15.14 12.85
CA GLY A 222 -21.24 -15.67 13.25
C GLY A 222 -20.72 -14.89 14.44
#